data_AF-A0A8H6VSI5-F1
#
_entry.id   AF-A0A8H6VSI5-F1
#
_cell.length_a   1.000
_cell.length_b   1.000
_cell.length_c   1.000
_cell.angle_alpha   90.00
_cell.angle_beta   90.00
_cell.angle_gamma   90.00
#
_symmetry.space_group_name_H-M   'P 1'
#
loop_
_entity.id
_entity.type
_entity.pdbx_description
1 polymer ?
#
loop_
_entity_poly.entity_id
_entity_poly.type
_entity_poly.pdbx_seq_one_letter_code
_entity_poly.pdbx_strand_id
1 'polypeptide(L)'
;MRLFLTFCAFFALVAVVFAWEKEDHEIFDLVSSIQASEGKDVNFYSWLEVSPSATTAEIAKAPFVQAYRKKSMQLHPDKNPHDKKIHERFARLGVVSTILRNKESRERYDFFYRNGVPVWRGTGYYYSRFRPGLGTAIVFLIIVTSGFQYAAQHVNSRRDLARIEDIVRQARQVAWGPRMVPVEGQRKVKVNLGGGPESEAPERWISMVVDANNVYFLHPDGDMELLDASTATQPAISSTWFIALVRSSYQSAFGRSNDLKEAEGVSPPQADDDELSGTASEAPGSGTVTPREGQTTSTSTGKRKKATKRR
;
A
#
# COMPACT_ATOMS: atom_id res chain seq x y z
N MET A 1 0.54 -25.91 -25.72
CA MET A 1 -0.71 -25.58 -26.45
C MET A 1 -1.70 -24.77 -25.61
N ARG A 2 -2.07 -25.18 -24.39
CA ARG A 2 -3.01 -24.42 -23.53
C ARG A 2 -2.56 -22.99 -23.19
N LEU A 3 -1.27 -22.80 -22.86
CA LEU A 3 -0.70 -21.47 -22.59
C LEU A 3 -0.70 -20.55 -23.83
N PHE A 4 -0.43 -21.10 -25.01
CA PHE A 4 -0.40 -20.35 -26.27
C PHE A 4 -1.80 -19.86 -26.65
N LEU A 5 -2.82 -20.72 -26.50
CA LEU A 5 -4.22 -20.34 -26.73
C LEU A 5 -4.69 -19.26 -25.74
N THR A 6 -4.26 -19.31 -24.48
CA THR A 6 -4.58 -18.25 -23.51
C THR A 6 -3.87 -16.93 -23.83
N PHE A 7 -2.62 -16.98 -24.32
CA PHE A 7 -1.92 -15.78 -24.77
C PHE A 7 -2.56 -15.19 -26.04
N CYS A 8 -2.94 -16.01 -27.02
CA CYS A 8 -3.66 -15.55 -28.20
C CYS A 8 -5.04 -14.96 -27.85
N ALA A 9 -5.78 -15.58 -26.93
CA ALA A 9 -7.05 -15.04 -26.45
C ALA A 9 -6.87 -13.72 -25.71
N PHE A 10 -5.81 -13.59 -24.89
CA PHE A 10 -5.48 -12.35 -24.20
C PHE A 10 -5.08 -11.24 -25.18
N PHE A 11 -4.23 -11.52 -26.16
CA PHE A 11 -3.85 -10.56 -27.20
C PHE A 11 -5.04 -10.18 -28.10
N ALA A 12 -5.94 -11.11 -28.41
CA ALA A 12 -7.17 -10.82 -29.13
C ALA A 12 -8.11 -9.91 -28.31
N LEU A 13 -8.23 -10.15 -27.00
CA LEU A 13 -9.02 -9.31 -26.10
C LEU A 13 -8.39 -7.92 -25.94
N VAL A 14 -7.07 -7.85 -25.81
CA VAL A 14 -6.32 -6.58 -25.78
C VAL A 14 -6.48 -5.82 -27.11
N ALA A 15 -6.45 -6.49 -28.26
CA ALA A 15 -6.71 -5.85 -29.56
C ALA A 15 -8.13 -5.28 -29.69
N VAL A 16 -9.14 -5.94 -29.11
CA VAL A 16 -10.50 -5.40 -29.02
C VAL A 16 -10.56 -4.16 -28.11
N VAL A 17 -9.75 -4.12 -27.04
CA VAL A 17 -9.67 -2.96 -26.13
C VAL A 17 -8.95 -1.76 -26.77
N PHE A 18 -8.04 -1.99 -27.72
CA PHE A 18 -7.35 -0.93 -28.48
C PHE A 18 -8.14 -0.41 -29.70
N ALA A 19 -9.37 -0.87 -29.92
CA ALA A 19 -10.10 -0.57 -31.16
C ALA A 19 -10.86 0.77 -31.17
N TRP A 20 -10.88 1.53 -30.06
CA TRP A 20 -11.52 2.85 -30.02
C TRP A 20 -10.50 3.96 -30.15
N GLU A 21 -10.72 4.82 -31.13
CA GLU A 21 -9.89 6.00 -31.37
C GLU A 21 -10.41 7.20 -30.58
N LYS A 22 -9.58 8.25 -30.51
CA LYS A 22 -9.92 9.52 -29.85
C LYS A 22 -11.23 10.12 -30.40
N GLU A 23 -11.48 9.98 -31.71
CA GLU A 23 -12.70 10.49 -32.33
C GLU A 23 -13.96 9.76 -31.84
N ASP A 24 -13.88 8.47 -31.56
CA ASP A 24 -15.01 7.68 -31.05
C ASP A 24 -15.39 8.15 -29.65
N HIS A 25 -14.38 8.42 -28.83
CA HIS A 25 -14.53 8.99 -27.50
C HIS A 25 -15.19 10.36 -27.52
N GLU A 26 -14.79 11.24 -28.44
CA GLU A 26 -15.41 12.55 -28.61
C GLU A 26 -16.88 12.43 -29.04
N ILE A 27 -17.21 11.48 -29.93
CA ILE A 27 -18.59 11.17 -30.32
C ILE A 27 -19.41 10.71 -29.10
N PHE A 28 -18.89 9.79 -28.29
CA PHE A 28 -19.58 9.25 -27.11
C PHE A 28 -19.84 10.34 -26.07
N ASP A 29 -18.84 11.17 -25.79
CA ASP A 29 -18.97 12.27 -24.86
C ASP A 29 -20.02 13.27 -25.34
N LEU A 30 -20.01 13.63 -26.62
CA LEU A 30 -21.00 14.53 -27.22
C LEU A 30 -22.42 13.96 -27.15
N VAL A 31 -22.64 12.70 -27.55
CA VAL A 31 -23.95 12.04 -27.45
C VAL A 31 -24.44 12.08 -26.01
N SER A 32 -23.59 11.69 -25.06
CA SER A 32 -23.96 11.68 -23.64
C SER A 32 -24.26 13.08 -23.09
N SER A 33 -23.55 14.10 -23.59
CA SER A 33 -23.73 15.50 -23.18
C SER A 33 -25.03 16.10 -23.73
N ILE A 34 -25.42 15.75 -24.96
CA ILE A 34 -26.66 16.19 -25.60
C ILE A 34 -27.85 15.50 -24.94
N GLN A 35 -27.75 14.19 -24.69
CA GLN A 35 -28.78 13.45 -23.98
C GLN A 35 -29.00 13.99 -22.56
N ALA A 36 -27.94 14.41 -21.89
CA ALA A 36 -28.04 15.05 -20.57
C ALA A 36 -28.72 16.43 -20.61
N SER A 37 -28.60 17.19 -21.70
CA SER A 37 -29.17 18.54 -21.81
C SER A 37 -30.55 18.62 -22.46
N GLU A 38 -30.85 17.74 -23.40
CA GLU A 38 -32.07 17.79 -24.24
C GLU A 38 -33.00 16.58 -24.05
N GLY A 39 -32.52 15.50 -23.42
CA GLY A 39 -33.29 14.27 -23.17
C GLY A 39 -32.68 13.02 -23.81
N LYS A 40 -33.00 11.84 -23.25
CA LYS A 40 -32.34 10.56 -23.62
C LYS A 40 -32.52 10.16 -25.09
N ASP A 41 -33.60 10.58 -25.73
CA ASP A 41 -33.94 10.18 -27.10
C ASP A 41 -33.38 11.14 -28.17
N VAL A 42 -32.67 12.20 -27.75
CA VAL A 42 -32.11 13.21 -28.66
C VAL A 42 -30.76 12.75 -29.20
N ASN A 43 -30.69 12.63 -30.53
CA ASN A 43 -29.50 12.33 -31.32
C ASN A 43 -29.05 13.54 -32.16
N PHE A 44 -27.87 13.49 -32.79
CA PHE A 44 -27.31 14.64 -33.54
C PHE A 44 -28.24 15.13 -34.66
N TYR A 45 -28.88 14.21 -35.37
CA TYR A 45 -29.79 14.51 -36.47
C TYR A 45 -31.07 15.21 -35.97
N SER A 46 -31.70 14.65 -34.94
CA SER A 46 -32.88 15.23 -34.29
C SER A 46 -32.58 16.58 -33.65
N TRP A 47 -31.38 16.76 -33.08
CA TRP A 47 -30.99 18.01 -32.43
C TRP A 47 -30.81 19.16 -33.43
N LEU A 48 -30.27 18.84 -34.60
CA LEU A 48 -30.11 19.76 -35.74
C LEU A 48 -31.32 19.79 -36.67
N GLU A 49 -32.42 19.08 -36.35
CA GLU A 49 -33.64 19.04 -37.18
C GLU A 49 -33.39 18.59 -38.63
N VAL A 50 -32.45 17.65 -38.85
CA VAL A 50 -32.07 17.12 -40.17
C VAL A 50 -32.37 15.63 -40.27
N SER A 51 -32.67 15.15 -41.48
CA SER A 51 -32.92 13.72 -41.70
C SER A 51 -31.62 12.90 -41.62
N PRO A 52 -31.60 11.76 -40.91
CA PRO A 52 -30.47 10.81 -40.93
C PRO A 52 -30.17 10.27 -42.33
N SER A 53 -31.17 10.23 -43.22
CA SER A 53 -31.04 9.75 -44.60
C SER A 53 -30.36 10.74 -45.55
N ALA A 54 -30.01 11.95 -45.08
CA ALA A 54 -29.43 12.98 -45.93
C ALA A 54 -28.09 12.52 -46.51
N THR A 55 -27.89 12.65 -47.81
CA THR A 55 -26.61 12.29 -48.44
C THR A 55 -25.47 13.19 -47.93
N THR A 56 -24.20 12.76 -48.04
CA THR A 56 -23.05 13.62 -47.69
C THR A 56 -23.06 14.93 -48.46
N ALA A 57 -23.51 14.90 -49.72
CA ALA A 57 -23.74 16.08 -50.54
C ALA A 57 -24.87 16.98 -49.98
N GLU A 58 -25.93 16.42 -49.41
CA GLU A 58 -27.02 17.19 -48.78
C GLU A 58 -26.63 17.83 -47.45
N ILE A 59 -25.75 17.19 -46.68
CA ILE A 59 -25.18 17.79 -45.46
C ILE A 59 -24.27 18.97 -45.78
N ALA A 60 -23.58 18.94 -46.93
CA ALA A 60 -22.82 20.10 -47.42
C ALA A 60 -23.71 21.20 -48.03
N LYS A 61 -24.98 20.90 -48.35
CA LYS A 61 -25.91 21.82 -49.03
C LYS A 61 -26.71 22.68 -48.06
N ALA A 62 -27.48 23.59 -48.68
CA ALA A 62 -28.37 24.55 -48.04
C ALA A 62 -29.24 24.02 -46.86
N PRO A 63 -29.87 22.83 -46.88
CA PRO A 63 -30.78 22.45 -45.79
C PRO A 63 -30.06 22.27 -44.45
N PHE A 64 -28.90 21.61 -44.43
CA PHE A 64 -28.10 21.48 -43.20
C PHE A 64 -27.53 22.83 -42.76
N VAL A 65 -27.02 23.63 -43.70
CA VAL A 65 -26.47 24.96 -43.41
C VAL A 65 -27.52 25.88 -42.79
N GLN A 66 -28.76 25.83 -43.29
CA GLN A 66 -29.88 26.59 -42.73
C GLN A 66 -30.23 26.13 -41.32
N ALA A 67 -30.28 24.81 -41.08
CA ALA A 67 -30.58 24.27 -39.77
C ALA A 67 -29.49 24.60 -38.74
N TYR A 68 -28.21 24.44 -39.12
CA TYR A 68 -27.07 24.87 -38.32
C TYR A 68 -27.12 26.36 -38.02
N ARG A 69 -27.38 27.21 -39.03
CA ARG A 69 -27.48 28.67 -38.85
C ARG A 69 -28.62 29.04 -37.89
N LYS A 70 -29.79 28.42 -38.04
CA LYS A 70 -30.94 28.62 -37.14
C LYS A 70 -30.57 28.28 -35.70
N LYS A 71 -29.98 27.12 -35.46
CA LYS A 71 -29.56 26.68 -34.12
C LYS A 71 -28.43 27.55 -33.55
N SER A 72 -27.47 27.92 -34.38
CA SER A 72 -26.34 28.79 -34.03
C SER A 72 -26.81 30.17 -33.58
N MET A 73 -27.81 30.76 -34.26
CA MET A 73 -28.40 32.03 -33.84
C MET A 73 -29.16 31.94 -32.51
N GLN A 74 -29.81 30.80 -32.23
CA GLN A 74 -30.51 30.59 -30.95
C GLN A 74 -29.52 30.44 -29.79
N LEU A 75 -28.42 29.73 -30.02
CA LEU A 75 -27.40 29.43 -29.02
C LEU A 75 -26.24 30.44 -28.99
N HIS A 76 -26.34 31.55 -29.72
CA HIS A 76 -25.21 32.48 -29.85
C HIS A 76 -24.84 33.10 -28.48
N PRO A 77 -23.56 33.11 -28.09
CA PRO A 77 -23.15 33.62 -26.77
C PRO A 77 -23.40 35.11 -26.60
N ASP A 78 -23.32 35.91 -27.67
CA ASP A 78 -23.60 37.36 -27.64
C ASP A 78 -25.07 37.67 -27.32
N LYS A 79 -26.00 36.83 -27.80
CA LYS A 79 -27.43 36.99 -27.51
C LYS A 79 -27.78 36.50 -26.10
N ASN A 80 -26.93 35.65 -25.52
CA ASN A 80 -27.13 35.02 -24.23
C ASN A 80 -25.86 35.15 -23.36
N PRO A 81 -25.43 36.38 -23.01
CA PRO A 81 -24.12 36.60 -22.38
C PRO A 81 -24.02 36.05 -20.96
N HIS A 82 -25.14 35.89 -20.26
CA HIS A 82 -25.18 35.44 -18.86
C HIS A 82 -25.42 33.94 -18.69
N ASP A 83 -25.72 33.20 -19.76
CA ASP A 83 -26.03 31.78 -19.67
C ASP A 83 -24.86 30.90 -20.13
N LYS A 84 -24.08 30.42 -19.15
CA LYS A 84 -22.97 29.49 -19.38
C LYS A 84 -23.41 28.18 -20.05
N LYS A 85 -24.64 27.72 -19.79
CA LYS A 85 -25.15 26.47 -20.40
C LYS A 85 -25.35 26.65 -21.90
N ILE A 86 -25.78 27.83 -22.35
CA ILE A 86 -25.91 28.15 -23.77
C ILE A 86 -24.54 28.19 -24.44
N HIS A 87 -23.52 28.73 -23.78
CA HIS A 87 -22.15 28.76 -24.30
C HIS A 87 -21.61 27.34 -24.50
N GLU A 88 -21.83 26.44 -23.55
CA GLU A 88 -21.48 25.03 -23.70
C GLU A 88 -22.26 24.35 -24.83
N ARG A 89 -23.57 24.60 -24.96
CA ARG A 89 -24.39 24.07 -26.06
C ARG A 89 -23.91 24.57 -27.43
N PHE A 90 -23.50 25.83 -27.52
CA PHE A 90 -22.93 26.41 -28.75
C PHE A 90 -21.59 25.77 -29.12
N ALA A 91 -20.71 25.56 -28.14
CA ALA A 91 -19.45 24.86 -28.36
C ALA A 91 -19.69 23.43 -28.89
N ARG A 92 -20.62 22.69 -28.28
CA ARG A 92 -21.03 21.35 -28.74
C ARG A 92 -21.62 21.39 -30.14
N LEU A 93 -22.41 22.41 -30.48
CA LEU A 93 -23.00 22.58 -31.81
C LEU A 93 -21.93 22.66 -32.90
N GLY A 94 -20.85 23.40 -32.64
CA GLY A 94 -19.70 23.48 -33.53
C GLY A 94 -19.05 22.11 -33.76
N VAL A 95 -18.77 21.37 -32.70
CA VAL A 95 -18.12 20.05 -32.79
C VAL A 95 -19.03 19.03 -33.51
N VAL A 96 -20.32 18.98 -33.19
CA VAL A 96 -21.29 18.12 -33.87
C VAL A 96 -21.36 18.44 -35.37
N SER A 97 -21.36 19.74 -35.73
CA SER A 97 -21.35 20.13 -37.14
C SER A 97 -20.10 19.66 -37.86
N THR A 98 -18.93 19.68 -37.20
CA THR A 98 -17.68 19.19 -37.79
C THR A 98 -17.75 17.68 -38.02
N ILE A 99 -18.26 16.91 -37.06
CA ILE A 99 -18.42 15.46 -37.15
C ILE A 99 -19.36 15.08 -38.29
N LEU A 100 -20.52 15.75 -38.41
CA LEU A 100 -21.49 15.43 -39.46
C LEU A 100 -21.03 15.85 -40.87
N ARG A 101 -20.19 16.88 -40.98
CA ARG A 101 -19.63 17.35 -42.25
C ARG A 101 -18.50 16.46 -42.76
N ASN A 102 -17.69 15.89 -41.86
CA ASN A 102 -16.65 14.94 -42.25
C ASN A 102 -17.29 13.57 -42.55
N LYS A 103 -17.02 13.02 -43.73
CA LYS A 103 -17.55 11.73 -44.14
C LYS A 103 -17.11 10.60 -43.19
N GLU A 104 -15.84 10.58 -42.78
CA GLU A 104 -15.29 9.51 -41.95
C GLU A 104 -15.88 9.54 -40.53
N SER A 105 -15.85 10.70 -39.87
CA SER A 105 -16.41 10.87 -38.53
C SER A 105 -17.93 10.67 -38.53
N ARG A 106 -18.63 11.04 -39.60
CA ARG A 106 -20.06 10.75 -39.78
C ARG A 106 -20.31 9.25 -39.88
N GLU A 107 -19.54 8.51 -40.67
CA GLU A 107 -19.69 7.05 -40.80
C GLU A 107 -19.51 6.34 -39.45
N ARG A 108 -18.54 6.78 -38.63
CA ARG A 108 -18.36 6.30 -37.25
C ARG A 108 -19.58 6.60 -36.39
N TYR A 109 -20.07 7.84 -36.43
CA TYR A 109 -21.28 8.21 -35.69
C TYR A 109 -22.50 7.39 -36.15
N ASP A 110 -22.68 7.19 -37.46
CA ASP A 110 -23.77 6.40 -38.04
C ASP A 110 -23.69 4.93 -37.62
N PHE A 111 -22.47 4.38 -37.47
CA PHE A 111 -22.25 3.05 -36.91
C PHE A 111 -22.77 2.96 -35.46
N PHE A 112 -22.40 3.91 -34.59
CA PHE A 112 -22.87 3.93 -33.20
C PHE A 112 -24.34 4.30 -33.06
N TYR A 113 -24.88 5.11 -33.97
CA TYR A 113 -26.29 5.46 -34.02
C TYR A 113 -27.17 4.22 -34.30
N ARG A 114 -26.73 3.31 -35.16
CA ARG A 114 -27.45 2.07 -35.49
C ARG A 114 -27.21 0.94 -34.48
N ASN A 115 -25.97 0.80 -34.01
CA ASN A 115 -25.57 -0.32 -33.15
C ASN A 115 -25.69 0.00 -31.64
N GLY A 116 -25.96 1.26 -31.30
CA GLY A 116 -25.96 1.76 -29.93
C GLY A 116 -24.59 2.28 -29.50
N VAL A 117 -24.61 3.31 -28.65
CA VAL A 117 -23.40 3.88 -28.05
C VAL A 117 -23.01 3.06 -26.83
N PRO A 118 -21.79 2.52 -26.75
CA PRO A 118 -21.34 1.78 -25.59
C PRO A 118 -21.24 2.70 -24.35
N VAL A 119 -21.45 2.14 -23.17
CA VAL A 119 -21.23 2.86 -21.90
C VAL A 119 -19.72 2.96 -21.66
N TRP A 120 -19.06 3.92 -22.30
CA TRP A 120 -17.61 4.11 -22.24
C TRP A 120 -17.14 5.10 -21.16
N ARG A 121 -18.02 5.57 -20.27
CA ARG A 121 -17.59 6.40 -19.13
C ARG A 121 -16.64 5.59 -18.23
N GLY A 122 -15.35 5.61 -18.56
CA GLY A 122 -14.30 4.80 -17.98
C GLY A 122 -13.87 5.33 -16.63
N THR A 123 -12.62 5.05 -16.24
CA THR A 123 -12.03 5.49 -14.96
C THR A 123 -12.24 6.98 -14.68
N GLY A 124 -12.36 7.85 -15.70
CA GLY A 124 -12.71 9.26 -15.58
C GLY A 124 -14.05 9.58 -14.90
N TYR A 125 -15.07 8.71 -15.04
CA TYR A 125 -16.31 8.82 -14.27
C TYR A 125 -16.07 8.56 -12.78
N TYR A 126 -15.24 7.56 -12.47
CA TYR A 126 -14.81 7.31 -11.10
C TYR A 126 -13.98 8.48 -10.57
N TYR A 127 -13.06 9.07 -11.34
CA TYR A 127 -12.29 10.25 -10.91
C TYR A 127 -13.13 11.53 -10.74
N SER A 128 -14.14 11.75 -11.57
CA SER A 128 -15.02 12.93 -11.47
C SER A 128 -16.02 12.81 -10.32
N ARG A 129 -16.51 11.60 -10.03
CA ARG A 129 -17.43 11.31 -8.93
C ARG A 129 -16.72 11.12 -7.59
N PHE A 130 -15.64 10.35 -7.60
CA PHE A 130 -14.73 10.10 -6.48
C PHE A 130 -13.41 10.77 -6.83
N ARG A 131 -13.28 12.07 -6.56
CA ARG A 131 -11.96 12.72 -6.57
C ARG A 131 -11.16 12.08 -5.43
N PRO A 132 -10.25 11.13 -5.69
CA PRO A 132 -9.62 10.40 -4.61
C PRO A 132 -8.69 11.40 -3.91
N GLY A 133 -9.11 11.83 -2.72
CA GLY A 133 -8.29 12.70 -1.89
C GLY A 133 -7.07 11.96 -1.38
N LEU A 134 -6.09 12.72 -0.87
CA LEU A 134 -4.89 12.18 -0.24
C LEU A 134 -5.22 11.07 0.78
N GLY A 135 -6.27 11.26 1.59
CA GLY A 135 -6.71 10.27 2.57
C GLY A 135 -7.13 8.92 1.96
N THR A 136 -7.92 8.93 0.88
CA THR A 136 -8.31 7.68 0.19
C THR A 136 -7.13 6.97 -0.45
N ALA A 137 -6.16 7.73 -0.97
CA ALA A 137 -4.92 7.17 -1.52
C ALA A 137 -4.05 6.54 -0.41
N ILE A 138 -3.96 7.19 0.75
CA ILE A 138 -3.24 6.66 1.91
C ILE A 138 -3.91 5.37 2.42
N VAL A 139 -5.24 5.34 2.57
CA VAL A 139 -5.97 4.14 2.99
C VAL A 139 -5.77 2.99 1.99
N PHE A 140 -5.85 3.28 0.69
CA PHE A 140 -5.58 2.29 -0.35
C PHE A 140 -4.15 1.75 -0.24
N LEU A 141 -3.15 2.62 -0.07
CA LEU A 141 -1.75 2.23 0.11
C LEU A 141 -1.55 1.38 1.37
N ILE A 142 -2.22 1.70 2.47
CA ILE A 142 -2.19 0.90 3.70
C ILE A 142 -2.77 -0.49 3.45
N ILE A 143 -3.90 -0.60 2.74
CA ILE A 143 -4.51 -1.89 2.42
C ILE A 143 -3.57 -2.73 1.54
N VAL A 144 -2.97 -2.12 0.50
CA VAL A 144 -2.06 -2.83 -0.42
C VAL A 144 -0.80 -3.28 0.31
N THR A 145 -0.18 -2.41 1.09
CA THR A 145 1.05 -2.74 1.85
C THR A 145 0.78 -3.78 2.93
N SER A 146 -0.35 -3.69 3.64
CA SER A 146 -0.79 -4.69 4.62
C SER A 146 -1.08 -6.03 3.96
N GLY A 147 -1.75 -6.05 2.80
CA GLY A 147 -2.01 -7.26 2.02
C GLY A 147 -0.72 -7.93 1.55
N PHE A 148 0.26 -7.15 1.08
CA PHE A 148 1.57 -7.68 0.69
C PHE A 148 2.33 -8.27 1.89
N GLN A 149 2.30 -7.60 3.05
CA GLN A 149 2.91 -8.11 4.27
C GLN A 149 2.24 -9.41 4.73
N TYR A 150 0.91 -9.49 4.68
CA TYR A 150 0.17 -10.70 5.02
C TYR A 150 0.52 -11.86 4.09
N ALA A 151 0.61 -11.60 2.78
CA ALA A 151 1.03 -12.61 1.82
C ALA A 151 2.47 -13.10 2.09
N ALA A 152 3.39 -12.19 2.42
CA ALA A 152 4.75 -12.54 2.82
C ALA A 152 4.77 -13.40 4.09
N GLN A 153 4.00 -13.04 5.12
CA GLN A 153 3.86 -13.83 6.36
C GLN A 153 3.26 -15.22 6.08
N HIS A 154 2.28 -15.31 5.18
CA HIS A 154 1.67 -16.58 4.79
C HIS A 154 2.66 -17.50 4.09
N VAL A 155 3.44 -16.97 3.15
CA VAL A 155 4.49 -17.74 2.46
C VAL A 155 5.61 -18.12 3.43
N ASN A 156 6.00 -17.20 4.33
CA ASN A 156 7.06 -17.46 5.29
C ASN A 156 6.66 -18.53 6.31
N SER A 157 5.44 -18.46 6.86
CA SER A 157 4.91 -19.47 7.79
C SER A 157 4.90 -20.87 7.17
N ARG A 158 4.52 -20.99 5.88
CA ARG A 158 4.61 -22.27 5.14
C ARG A 158 6.05 -22.77 5.02
N ARG A 159 7.00 -21.88 4.74
CA ARG A 159 8.43 -22.23 4.65
C ARG A 159 9.01 -22.59 6.02
N ASP A 160 8.61 -21.90 7.07
CA ASP A 160 9.10 -22.12 8.44
C ASP A 160 8.63 -23.48 8.96
N LEU A 161 7.36 -23.85 8.71
CA LEU A 161 6.85 -25.19 9.04
C LEU A 161 7.62 -26.30 8.30
N ALA A 162 7.89 -26.12 7.01
CA ALA A 162 8.68 -27.08 6.24
C ALA A 162 10.12 -27.21 6.77
N ARG A 163 10.76 -26.09 7.14
CA ARG A 163 12.09 -26.11 7.77
C ARG A 163 12.08 -26.85 9.11
N ILE A 164 11.08 -26.60 9.97
CA ILE A 164 10.96 -27.29 11.26
C ILE A 164 10.84 -28.80 11.05
N GLU A 165 10.03 -29.24 10.09
CA GLU A 165 9.89 -30.67 9.77
C GLU A 165 11.22 -31.29 9.33
N ASP A 166 11.97 -30.62 8.47
CA ASP A 166 13.28 -31.11 8.00
C ASP A 166 14.31 -31.16 9.14
N ILE A 167 14.30 -30.18 10.04
CA ILE A 167 15.17 -30.14 11.22
C ILE A 167 14.85 -31.30 12.16
N VAL A 168 13.57 -31.53 12.45
CA VAL A 168 13.10 -32.64 13.27
C VAL A 168 13.49 -33.97 12.62
N ARG A 169 13.35 -34.10 11.29
CA ARG A 169 13.74 -35.29 10.54
C ARG A 169 15.24 -35.55 10.65
N GLN A 170 16.09 -34.53 10.48
CA GLN A 170 17.54 -34.66 10.64
C GLN A 170 17.94 -35.03 12.07
N ALA A 171 17.35 -34.38 13.07
CA ALA A 171 17.60 -34.69 14.48
C ALA A 171 17.27 -36.16 14.80
N ARG A 172 16.14 -36.67 14.30
CA ARG A 172 15.74 -38.07 14.46
C ARG A 172 16.66 -39.05 13.73
N GLN A 173 17.10 -38.71 12.52
CA GLN A 173 18.05 -39.54 11.76
C GLN A 173 19.40 -39.64 12.47
N VAL A 174 19.89 -38.56 13.07
CA VAL A 174 21.14 -38.59 13.86
C VAL A 174 20.92 -39.31 15.21
N ALA A 175 19.74 -39.19 15.83
CA ALA A 175 19.42 -39.86 17.10
C ALA A 175 19.28 -41.38 16.96
N TRP A 176 18.56 -41.87 15.95
CA TRP A 176 18.13 -43.27 15.82
C TRP A 176 18.73 -44.00 14.61
N GLY A 177 19.46 -43.31 13.75
CA GLY A 177 20.03 -43.87 12.52
C GLY A 177 18.99 -44.06 11.40
N PRO A 178 19.37 -44.74 10.30
CA PRO A 178 18.57 -44.79 9.06
C PRO A 178 17.24 -45.54 9.19
N ARG A 179 17.04 -46.31 10.28
CA ARG A 179 15.80 -47.08 10.52
C ARG A 179 14.73 -46.30 11.30
N MET A 180 15.05 -45.12 11.84
CA MET A 180 14.12 -44.23 12.57
C MET A 180 13.24 -44.94 13.62
N VAL A 181 13.80 -45.92 14.33
CA VAL A 181 13.08 -46.60 15.42
C VAL A 181 13.36 -45.85 16.72
N PRO A 182 12.33 -45.37 17.44
CA PRO A 182 12.53 -44.66 18.70
C PRO A 182 13.15 -45.62 19.72
N VAL A 183 14.31 -45.22 20.26
CA VAL A 183 14.95 -45.92 21.38
C VAL A 183 14.56 -45.19 22.67
N GLU A 184 14.22 -45.93 23.71
CA GLU A 184 13.88 -45.37 25.02
C GLU A 184 15.08 -44.58 25.59
N GLY A 185 14.83 -43.33 26.02
CA GLY A 185 15.80 -42.46 26.67
C GLY A 185 16.19 -41.21 25.87
N GLN A 186 16.70 -40.19 26.59
CA GLN A 186 17.09 -38.91 26.01
C GLN A 186 18.42 -39.01 25.28
N ARG A 187 18.47 -38.60 24.00
CA ARG A 187 19.71 -38.50 23.21
C ARG A 187 20.03 -37.05 22.89
N LYS A 188 21.22 -36.60 23.30
CA LYS A 188 21.78 -35.30 22.91
C LYS A 188 22.36 -35.42 21.50
N VAL A 189 21.82 -34.64 20.58
CA VAL A 189 22.18 -34.62 19.17
C VAL A 189 22.64 -33.22 18.78
N LYS A 190 23.63 -33.11 17.90
CA LYS A 190 24.02 -31.84 17.30
C LYS A 190 23.61 -31.86 15.84
N VAL A 191 22.76 -30.92 15.45
CA VAL A 191 22.31 -30.75 14.06
C VAL A 191 22.89 -29.45 13.51
N ASN A 192 23.36 -29.48 12.27
CA ASN A 192 23.77 -28.26 11.59
C ASN A 192 22.54 -27.57 10.98
N LEU A 193 22.25 -26.36 11.44
CA LEU A 193 21.16 -25.52 10.95
C LEU A 193 21.65 -24.44 9.97
N GLY A 194 22.97 -24.31 9.81
CA GLY A 194 23.58 -23.49 8.78
C GLY A 194 23.48 -24.21 7.44
N GLY A 195 22.96 -23.49 6.44
CA GLY A 195 23.05 -23.77 5.02
C GLY A 195 23.06 -25.24 4.57
N GLY A 196 22.02 -25.66 3.84
CA GLY A 196 22.10 -26.89 3.05
C GLY A 196 23.36 -26.90 2.16
N PRO A 197 23.70 -28.03 1.51
CA PRO A 197 24.99 -28.20 0.81
C PRO A 197 25.35 -27.11 -0.23
N GLU A 198 24.40 -26.26 -0.63
CA GLU A 198 24.57 -25.11 -1.53
C GLU A 198 24.55 -23.72 -0.87
N SER A 199 24.40 -23.59 0.45
CA SER A 199 24.18 -22.30 1.11
C SER A 199 25.40 -21.82 1.88
N GLU A 200 25.93 -20.65 1.48
CA GLU A 200 27.10 -19.96 2.07
C GLU A 200 26.89 -19.44 3.51
N ALA A 201 25.84 -19.88 4.20
CA ALA A 201 25.56 -19.47 5.56
C ALA A 201 26.59 -20.09 6.54
N PRO A 202 27.03 -19.37 7.58
CA PRO A 202 27.96 -19.90 8.57
C PRO A 202 27.38 -21.14 9.26
N GLU A 203 28.22 -22.15 9.46
CA GLU A 203 27.84 -23.38 10.18
C GLU A 203 27.32 -23.02 11.58
N ARG A 204 26.05 -23.33 11.82
CA ARG A 204 25.39 -23.09 13.11
C ARG A 204 24.96 -24.43 13.70
N TRP A 205 25.84 -24.99 14.50
CA TRP A 205 25.59 -26.21 15.26
C TRP A 205 24.68 -25.91 16.44
N ILE A 206 23.50 -26.54 16.49
CA ILE A 206 22.61 -26.43 17.65
C ILE A 206 22.49 -27.80 18.32
N SER A 207 22.59 -27.79 19.65
CA SER A 207 22.40 -28.97 20.48
C SER A 207 20.92 -29.17 20.72
N MET A 208 20.44 -30.37 20.43
CA MET A 208 19.04 -30.77 20.53
C MET A 208 18.95 -32.04 21.39
N VAL A 209 17.82 -32.23 22.06
CA VAL A 209 17.52 -33.46 22.81
C VAL A 209 16.35 -34.14 22.13
N VAL A 210 16.52 -35.40 21.74
CA VAL A 210 15.45 -36.21 21.16
C VAL A 210 14.97 -37.20 22.21
N ASP A 211 13.68 -37.20 22.51
CA ASP A 211 13.02 -38.11 23.44
C ASP A 211 11.76 -38.70 22.81
N ALA A 212 11.77 -40.02 22.57
CA ALA A 212 10.70 -40.79 21.93
C ALA A 212 10.14 -40.17 20.63
N ASN A 213 9.18 -39.24 20.69
CA ASN A 213 8.60 -38.58 19.52
C ASN A 213 8.89 -37.06 19.45
N ASN A 214 9.39 -36.47 20.54
CA ASN A 214 9.57 -35.03 20.68
C ASN A 214 11.04 -34.63 20.51
N VAL A 215 11.26 -33.45 19.93
CA VAL A 215 12.59 -32.85 19.79
C VAL A 215 12.59 -31.56 20.59
N TYR A 216 13.60 -31.38 21.44
CA TYR A 216 13.76 -30.19 22.27
C TYR A 216 15.02 -29.43 21.88
N PHE A 217 14.94 -28.10 21.86
CA PHE A 217 16.13 -27.25 21.83
C PHE A 217 16.75 -27.18 23.21
N LEU A 218 18.07 -27.37 23.28
CA LEU A 218 18.83 -27.18 24.51
C LEU A 218 19.45 -25.78 24.51
N HIS A 219 18.93 -24.90 25.34
CA HIS A 219 19.55 -23.59 25.56
C HIS A 219 20.83 -23.73 26.41
N PRO A 220 21.80 -22.81 26.30
CA PRO A 220 23.02 -22.83 27.11
C PRO A 220 22.76 -22.86 28.62
N ASP A 221 21.61 -22.31 29.05
CA ASP A 221 21.17 -22.21 30.45
C ASP A 221 20.53 -23.51 30.98
N GLY A 222 20.35 -24.52 30.11
CA GLY A 222 19.80 -25.83 30.48
C GLY A 222 18.31 -26.02 30.20
N ASP A 223 17.62 -24.97 29.76
CA ASP A 223 16.19 -25.02 29.45
C ASP A 223 15.92 -25.83 28.16
N MET A 224 14.90 -26.69 28.24
CA MET A 224 14.42 -27.53 27.14
C MET A 224 13.12 -26.94 26.56
N GLU A 225 13.19 -26.42 25.33
CA GLU A 225 12.01 -25.92 24.62
C GLU A 225 11.54 -26.91 23.57
N LEU A 226 10.25 -27.24 23.57
CA LEU A 226 9.65 -28.19 22.63
C LEU A 226 9.62 -27.57 21.22
N LEU A 227 10.25 -28.23 20.25
CA LEU A 227 10.06 -27.93 18.82
C LEU A 227 8.75 -28.54 18.34
N ASP A 228 7.70 -27.73 18.34
CA ASP A 228 6.42 -28.10 17.75
C ASP A 228 5.91 -27.00 16.81
N ALA A 229 4.96 -27.34 15.94
CA ALA A 229 4.32 -26.44 14.99
C ALA A 229 3.70 -25.19 15.65
N SER A 230 3.47 -25.24 16.97
CA SER A 230 3.02 -24.13 17.81
C SER A 230 4.06 -23.02 18.02
N THR A 231 5.35 -23.30 17.80
CA THR A 231 6.44 -22.30 17.87
C THR A 231 6.55 -21.44 16.60
N ALA A 232 5.95 -21.89 15.49
CA ALA A 232 5.94 -21.12 14.25
C ALA A 232 4.99 -19.92 14.38
N THR A 233 5.49 -18.73 14.05
CA THR A 233 4.67 -17.51 14.01
C THR A 233 3.51 -17.68 13.03
N GLN A 234 2.29 -17.67 13.54
CA GLN A 234 1.09 -17.82 12.71
C GLN A 234 0.81 -16.53 11.95
N PRO A 235 0.35 -16.60 10.69
CA PRO A 235 -0.01 -15.41 9.94
C PRO A 235 -1.27 -14.78 10.56
N ALA A 236 -1.10 -13.69 11.29
CA ALA A 236 -2.20 -12.96 11.89
C ALA A 236 -2.34 -11.57 11.26
N ILE A 237 -3.58 -11.15 10.97
CA ILE A 237 -3.85 -9.81 10.45
C ILE A 237 -3.39 -8.74 11.48
N SER A 238 -3.44 -9.06 12.77
CA SER A 238 -2.98 -8.22 13.88
C SER A 238 -1.47 -8.01 13.94
N SER A 239 -0.66 -8.85 13.28
CA SER A 239 0.80 -8.68 13.21
C SER A 239 1.25 -7.81 12.02
N THR A 240 0.31 -7.14 11.35
CA THR A 240 0.66 -6.15 10.32
C THR A 240 1.12 -4.85 10.97
N TRP A 241 2.09 -4.18 10.34
CA TRP A 241 2.76 -3.01 10.90
C TRP A 241 1.77 -1.90 11.28
N PHE A 242 0.68 -1.75 10.51
CA PHE A 242 -0.31 -0.72 10.74
C PHE A 242 -1.16 -1.00 11.98
N ILE A 243 -1.62 -2.23 12.18
CA ILE A 243 -2.42 -2.59 13.36
C ILE A 243 -1.54 -2.58 14.61
N ALA A 244 -0.29 -3.03 14.50
CA ALA A 244 0.69 -2.93 15.58
C ALA A 244 1.00 -1.46 15.94
N LEU A 245 1.13 -0.59 14.95
CA LEU A 245 1.39 0.84 15.15
C LEU A 245 0.17 1.57 15.73
N VAL A 246 -1.04 1.24 15.29
CA VAL A 246 -2.29 1.77 15.87
C VAL A 246 -2.46 1.30 17.32
N ARG A 247 -2.18 0.03 17.61
CA ARG A 247 -2.21 -0.51 18.98
C ARG A 247 -1.17 0.15 19.87
N SER A 248 0.07 0.29 19.40
CA SER A 248 1.16 0.97 20.12
C SER A 248 0.85 2.45 20.36
N SER A 249 0.31 3.15 19.36
CA SER A 249 -0.11 4.55 19.49
C SER A 249 -1.27 4.71 20.47
N TYR A 250 -2.25 3.80 20.44
CA TYR A 250 -3.38 3.79 21.37
C TYR A 250 -2.94 3.47 22.80
N GLN A 251 -2.05 2.49 23.00
CA GLN A 251 -1.47 2.15 24.30
C GLN A 251 -0.60 3.29 24.86
N SER A 252 0.14 4.00 24.01
CA SER A 252 0.94 5.16 24.42
C SER A 252 0.05 6.37 24.78
N ALA A 253 -1.06 6.57 24.09
CA ALA A 253 -1.98 7.68 24.31
C ALA A 253 -2.95 7.46 25.50
N PHE A 254 -3.42 6.23 25.74
CA PHE A 254 -4.42 5.92 26.78
C PHE A 254 -3.87 5.07 27.94
N GLY A 255 -2.77 4.33 27.76
CA GLY A 255 -2.18 3.46 28.79
C GLY A 255 -1.40 4.20 29.88
N ARG A 256 -0.95 5.44 29.61
CA ARG A 256 -0.20 6.26 30.59
C ARG A 256 -1.05 6.71 31.80
N SER A 257 -2.36 6.46 31.77
CA SER A 257 -3.29 6.82 32.86
C SER A 257 -3.53 5.70 33.88
N ASN A 258 -3.20 4.44 33.56
CA ASN A 258 -3.39 3.32 34.48
C ASN A 258 -2.22 3.14 35.47
N ASP A 259 -0.98 3.42 35.05
CA ASP A 259 0.20 3.31 35.93
C ASP A 259 0.18 4.31 37.10
N LEU A 260 -0.59 5.40 36.99
CA LEU A 260 -0.74 6.40 38.05
C LEU A 260 -1.80 6.02 39.09
N LYS A 261 -2.67 5.04 38.81
CA LYS A 261 -3.70 4.58 39.77
C LYS A 261 -3.26 3.42 40.64
N GLU A 262 -2.22 2.68 40.23
CA GLU A 262 -1.71 1.53 40.99
C GLU A 262 -0.64 1.93 42.02
N ALA A 263 -0.06 3.12 41.89
CA ALA A 263 0.93 3.68 42.82
C ALA A 263 0.35 4.32 44.10
N GLU A 264 -0.98 4.54 44.19
CA GLU A 264 -1.64 5.16 45.36
C GLU A 264 -2.25 4.14 46.36
N GLY A 265 -2.13 2.83 46.10
CA GLY A 265 -2.82 1.78 46.87
C GLY A 265 -2.01 1.09 47.98
N VAL A 266 -0.74 1.42 48.19
CA VAL A 266 0.11 0.71 49.16
C VAL A 266 0.30 1.55 50.42
N SER A 267 -0.42 1.18 51.50
CA SER A 267 -0.28 1.79 52.83
C SER A 267 1.07 1.47 53.47
N PRO A 268 1.66 2.36 54.30
CA PRO A 268 2.96 2.12 54.94
C PRO A 268 2.87 1.08 56.06
N PRO A 269 3.93 0.29 56.32
CA PRO A 269 3.95 -0.67 57.42
C PRO A 269 4.05 0.05 58.77
N GLN A 270 3.27 -0.45 59.75
CA GLN A 270 3.34 -0.04 61.16
C GLN A 270 4.71 -0.43 61.75
N ALA A 271 5.26 0.49 62.54
CA ALA A 271 6.44 0.25 63.37
C ALA A 271 5.99 -0.44 64.66
N ASP A 272 6.60 -1.58 64.94
CA ASP A 272 6.49 -2.26 66.23
C ASP A 272 7.78 -1.99 67.01
N ASP A 273 7.58 -1.47 68.21
CA ASP A 273 8.60 -1.05 69.15
C ASP A 273 9.03 -2.26 69.98
N ASP A 274 10.34 -2.49 70.15
CA ASP A 274 10.86 -3.14 71.36
C ASP A 274 12.35 -2.78 71.58
N GLU A 275 12.59 -2.13 72.72
CA GLU A 275 13.89 -1.81 73.32
C GLU A 275 14.57 -3.08 73.87
N LEU A 276 15.91 -3.17 73.76
CA LEU A 276 16.81 -2.99 74.93
C LEU A 276 18.31 -3.13 74.58
N SER A 277 19.10 -2.20 75.14
CA SER A 277 20.46 -2.35 75.70
C SER A 277 21.58 -2.88 74.77
N GLY A 278 22.67 -2.16 74.46
CA GLY A 278 23.38 -1.12 75.20
C GLY A 278 24.86 -1.50 75.24
N THR A 279 25.76 -0.62 74.78
CA THR A 279 27.09 -0.30 75.36
C THR A 279 27.89 0.63 74.45
N ALA A 280 28.53 1.61 75.08
CA ALA A 280 29.23 2.75 74.50
C ALA A 280 30.67 2.44 74.11
N SER A 281 31.27 3.27 73.23
CA SER A 281 32.61 3.87 73.43
C SER A 281 32.99 4.88 72.33
N GLU A 282 33.89 5.77 72.74
CA GLU A 282 34.24 7.11 72.25
C GLU A 282 35.04 7.21 70.92
N ALA A 283 35.13 8.45 70.40
CA ALA A 283 35.90 8.94 69.24
C ALA A 283 37.42 9.14 69.56
N PRO A 284 38.26 9.95 68.84
CA PRO A 284 38.27 10.52 67.47
C PRO A 284 39.66 10.46 66.72
N GLY A 285 39.75 11.01 65.49
CA GLY A 285 40.99 11.43 64.79
C GLY A 285 41.27 10.65 63.49
N SER A 286 41.82 11.18 62.38
CA SER A 286 42.69 12.34 62.15
C SER A 286 42.89 12.55 60.62
N GLY A 287 43.03 13.82 60.19
CA GLY A 287 43.81 14.30 59.02
C GLY A 287 43.31 13.97 57.60
N THR A 288 43.30 14.84 56.59
CA THR A 288 43.96 16.14 56.39
C THR A 288 43.28 16.90 55.24
N VAL A 289 43.43 18.22 55.33
CA VAL A 289 42.87 19.29 54.51
C VAL A 289 43.60 19.44 53.17
N THR A 290 42.80 19.67 52.12
CA THR A 290 42.95 20.46 50.85
C THR A 290 43.92 21.68 50.87
N PRO A 291 44.03 22.59 49.85
CA PRO A 291 43.77 22.57 48.39
C PRO A 291 44.84 23.35 47.52
N ARG A 292 44.54 23.51 46.21
CA ARG A 292 44.39 24.81 45.47
C ARG A 292 45.48 25.30 44.48
N GLU A 293 44.95 25.72 43.30
CA GLU A 293 45.40 26.75 42.35
C GLU A 293 46.74 26.56 41.61
N GLY A 294 46.89 26.91 40.33
CA GLY A 294 46.09 27.74 39.44
C GLY A 294 47.02 28.63 38.60
N GLN A 295 46.56 29.00 37.40
CA GLN A 295 47.03 30.11 36.54
C GLN A 295 48.30 29.91 35.69
N THR A 296 48.17 29.77 34.35
CA THR A 296 48.02 30.78 33.26
C THR A 296 49.33 31.37 32.75
N THR A 297 49.48 31.41 31.42
CA THR A 297 49.86 32.55 30.53
C THR A 297 50.46 32.00 29.22
N SER A 298 49.79 32.14 28.07
CA SER A 298 50.04 33.15 26.99
C SER A 298 51.52 33.26 26.57
N THR A 299 51.88 33.20 25.27
CA THR A 299 51.83 34.38 24.38
C THR A 299 52.05 34.05 22.88
N SER A 300 51.33 34.82 22.07
CA SER A 300 51.32 35.11 20.62
C SER A 300 52.61 35.08 19.77
N THR A 301 52.43 34.89 18.44
CA THR A 301 52.78 35.80 17.29
C THR A 301 52.61 35.00 15.98
N GLY A 302 52.16 35.47 14.81
CA GLY A 302 51.75 36.77 14.28
C GLY A 302 51.98 36.84 12.75
N LYS A 303 51.03 37.47 12.02
CA LYS A 303 51.05 37.97 10.60
C LYS A 303 50.69 36.98 9.47
N ARG A 304 49.75 37.18 8.53
CA ARG A 304 48.98 38.29 7.88
C ARG A 304 49.41 38.51 6.41
N LYS A 305 48.46 38.33 5.47
CA LYS A 305 48.17 39.09 4.20
C LYS A 305 47.45 38.15 3.19
N LYS A 306 46.67 38.55 2.18
CA LYS A 306 45.59 39.54 1.93
C LYS A 306 45.20 39.32 0.44
N ALA A 307 43.90 39.24 0.12
CA ALA A 307 43.26 39.47 -1.22
C ALA A 307 43.69 38.53 -2.40
N THR A 308 42.91 38.26 -3.46
CA THR A 308 41.97 39.11 -4.22
C THR A 308 41.07 38.28 -5.15
N LYS A 309 39.96 38.92 -5.51
CA LYS A 309 38.81 38.60 -6.39
C LYS A 309 39.10 38.35 -7.88
N ARG A 310 38.12 37.70 -8.56
CA ARG A 310 37.69 37.71 -9.99
C ARG A 310 37.72 36.30 -10.60
N ARG A 311 36.77 35.86 -11.43
CA ARG A 311 35.68 36.52 -12.16
C ARG A 311 34.54 35.52 -12.35
#